data_AF-A0A8H2WML6-F1
#
_entry.id   AF-A0A8H2WML6-F1
#
_cell.length_a   1.000
_cell.length_b   1.000
_cell.length_c   1.000
_cell.angle_alpha   90.00
_cell.angle_beta   90.00
_cell.angle_gamma   90.00
#
_symmetry.space_group_name_H-M   'P 1'
#
loop_
_entity.id
_entity.type
_entity.pdbx_description
1 polymer ?
#
loop_
_entity_poly.entity_id
_entity_poly.type
_entity_poly.pdbx_seq_one_letter_code
_entity_poly.pdbx_strand_id
1 'polypeptide(L)'
;MAATRKIPIVFYDLINARGVSWSPNTYKTRLCLEYKGLPYRTEYLALPDIEARMKELGVPPIKDTSPQYTLPVIADPTDEPSGRPHYIGDSFKIAVYLDEKYPAPQ
;
A
#
# COMPACT_ATOMS: atom_id res chain seq x y z
N MET A 1 -1.40 15.35 -5.44
CA MET A 1 -0.80 14.84 -6.68
C MET A 1 -1.47 13.53 -7.05
N ALA A 2 -1.64 13.25 -8.34
CA ALA A 2 -1.95 11.91 -8.82
C ALA A 2 -0.65 11.12 -8.97
N ALA A 3 -0.70 9.81 -8.72
CA ALA A 3 0.41 8.91 -9.01
C ALA A 3 0.83 9.00 -10.48
N THR A 4 2.13 9.11 -10.74
CA THR A 4 2.68 9.16 -12.10
C THR A 4 3.74 8.07 -12.26
N ARG A 5 4.19 7.80 -13.49
CA ARG A 5 5.30 6.85 -13.71
C ARG A 5 6.60 7.27 -13.03
N LYS A 6 6.82 8.58 -12.83
CA LYS A 6 8.02 9.11 -12.15
C LYS A 6 7.88 9.06 -10.63
N ILE A 7 6.66 9.21 -10.14
CA ILE A 7 6.33 9.20 -8.71
C ILE A 7 5.15 8.21 -8.53
N PRO A 8 5.43 6.90 -8.57
CA PRO A 8 4.39 5.88 -8.51
C PRO A 8 3.93 5.62 -7.07
N ILE A 9 2.77 4.98 -6.91
CA ILE A 9 2.32 4.44 -5.62
C ILE A 9 3.33 3.37 -5.17
N VAL A 10 3.68 3.37 -3.89
CA VAL A 10 4.44 2.26 -3.29
C VAL A 10 3.43 1.27 -2.73
N PHE A 11 3.43 0.04 -3.23
CA PHE A 11 2.60 -1.04 -2.75
C PHE A 11 3.44 -2.01 -1.93
N TYR A 12 3.11 -2.18 -0.65
CA TYR A 12 3.82 -3.10 0.25
C TYR A 12 3.14 -4.48 0.21
N ASP A 13 3.90 -5.49 -0.22
CA ASP A 13 3.42 -6.85 -0.48
C ASP A 13 4.21 -7.90 0.34
N LEU A 14 3.57 -9.03 0.62
CA LEU A 14 4.14 -10.13 1.42
C LEU A 14 4.70 -11.22 0.52
N ILE A 15 5.98 -11.56 0.70
CA ILE A 15 6.64 -12.67 0.02
C ILE A 15 6.92 -13.84 0.95
N ASN A 16 7.03 -15.04 0.38
CA ASN A 16 7.57 -16.20 1.08
C ASN A 16 9.10 -16.26 0.93
N ALA A 17 9.73 -17.27 1.54
CA ALA A 17 11.18 -17.46 1.49
C ALA A 17 11.77 -17.65 0.06
N ARG A 18 10.92 -17.91 -0.94
CA ARG A 18 11.31 -18.01 -2.37
C ARG A 18 11.16 -16.68 -3.12
N GLY A 19 10.80 -15.59 -2.43
CA GLY A 19 10.55 -14.29 -3.06
C GLY A 19 9.24 -14.20 -3.83
N VAL A 20 8.32 -15.16 -3.64
CA VAL A 20 7.04 -15.19 -4.38
C VAL A 20 5.95 -14.55 -3.53
N SER A 21 5.19 -13.61 -4.11
CA SER A 21 3.99 -13.05 -3.49
C SER A 21 2.88 -14.09 -3.43
N TRP A 22 2.16 -14.14 -2.31
CA TRP A 22 1.19 -15.22 -2.06
C TRP A 22 -0.03 -14.80 -1.24
N SER A 23 -0.02 -13.61 -0.63
CA SER A 23 -1.07 -13.22 0.31
C SER A 23 -2.37 -12.86 -0.40
N PRO A 24 -3.50 -13.54 -0.12
CA PRO A 24 -4.77 -13.20 -0.76
C PRO A 24 -5.24 -11.78 -0.41
N ASN A 25 -4.84 -11.25 0.75
CA ASN A 25 -5.19 -9.87 1.13
C ASN A 25 -4.43 -8.84 0.30
N THR A 26 -3.16 -9.07 0.00
CA THR A 26 -2.37 -8.13 -0.80
C THR A 26 -2.73 -8.18 -2.28
N TYR A 27 -3.12 -9.37 -2.79
CA TYR A 27 -3.62 -9.54 -4.15
C TYR A 27 -4.86 -8.68 -4.45
N LYS A 28 -5.74 -8.44 -3.47
CA LYS A 28 -6.89 -7.52 -3.65
C LYS A 28 -6.42 -6.12 -4.05
N THR A 29 -5.45 -5.57 -3.33
CA THR A 29 -4.88 -4.26 -3.65
C THR A 29 -4.12 -4.26 -4.97
N ARG A 30 -3.35 -5.32 -5.26
CA ARG A 30 -2.67 -5.48 -6.56
C ARG A 30 -3.66 -5.41 -7.71
N LEU A 31 -4.77 -6.15 -7.62
CA LEU A 31 -5.82 -6.15 -8.63
C LEU A 31 -6.50 -4.78 -8.76
N CYS A 32 -6.76 -4.07 -7.66
CA CYS A 32 -7.30 -2.71 -7.72
C CYS A 32 -6.37 -1.75 -8.47
N LEU A 33 -5.07 -1.79 -8.17
CA LEU A 33 -4.07 -0.93 -8.82
C LEU A 33 -3.95 -1.24 -10.32
N GLU A 34 -3.90 -2.53 -10.68
CA GLU A 34 -3.83 -3.00 -12.06
C GLU A 34 -5.09 -2.68 -12.85
N TYR A 35 -6.27 -2.94 -12.29
CA TYR A 35 -7.57 -2.65 -12.92
C TYR A 35 -7.73 -1.16 -13.22
N LYS A 36 -7.30 -0.29 -12.32
CA LYS A 36 -7.32 1.17 -12.53
C LYS A 36 -6.19 1.69 -13.41
N GLY A 37 -5.23 0.84 -13.79
CA GLY A 37 -4.06 1.26 -14.57
C GLY A 37 -3.14 2.24 -13.84
N LEU A 38 -3.12 2.21 -12.50
CA LEU A 38 -2.32 3.14 -11.70
C LEU A 38 -0.84 2.73 -11.70
N PRO A 39 0.09 3.67 -11.90
CA PRO A 39 1.51 3.36 -11.82
C PRO A 39 1.90 3.06 -10.36
N TYR A 40 2.41 1.87 -10.11
CA TYR A 40 2.90 1.46 -8.80
C TYR A 40 4.23 0.71 -8.90
N ARG A 41 5.01 0.74 -7.82
CA ARG A 41 6.12 -0.18 -7.58
C ARG A 41 5.80 -1.04 -6.35
N THR A 42 6.31 -2.26 -6.33
CA THR A 42 6.14 -3.14 -5.17
C THR A 42 7.36 -3.09 -4.27
N GLU A 43 7.13 -2.97 -2.98
CA GLU A 43 8.12 -3.22 -1.93
C GLU A 43 7.76 -4.52 -1.23
N TYR A 44 8.61 -5.52 -1.38
CA TYR A 44 8.37 -6.86 -0.85
C TYR A 44 8.95 -7.00 0.55
N LEU A 45 8.13 -7.48 1.48
CA LEU A 45 8.51 -7.72 2.87
C LEU A 45 8.31 -9.19 3.22
N ALA A 46 9.19 -9.72 4.06
CA ALA A 46 8.92 -10.96 4.75
C ALA A 46 8.02 -10.68 5.97
N LEU A 47 7.25 -11.69 6.39
CA LEU A 47 6.33 -11.57 7.53
C LEU A 47 6.96 -10.96 8.80
N PRO A 48 8.16 -11.36 9.26
CA PRO A 48 8.76 -10.79 10.47
C PRO A 48 9.18 -9.32 10.34
N ASP A 49 9.37 -8.83 9.11
CA ASP A 49 9.87 -7.47 8.86
C ASP A 49 8.75 -6.43 8.78
N ILE A 50 7.49 -6.87 8.68
CA ILE A 50 6.33 -5.98 8.48
C ILE A 50 6.23 -4.93 9.57
N GLU A 51 6.27 -5.34 10.83
CA GLU A 51 6.06 -4.43 11.96
C GLU A 51 7.18 -3.38 12.06
N ALA A 52 8.44 -3.82 11.97
CA ALA A 52 9.58 -2.91 12.01
C ALA A 52 9.51 -1.88 10.88
N ARG A 53 9.19 -2.34 9.66
CA ARG A 53 9.09 -1.47 8.49
C ARG A 53 7.94 -0.48 8.60
N MET A 54 6.75 -0.90 9.03
CA MET A 54 5.60 0.00 9.16
C MET A 54 5.86 1.08 10.22
N LYS A 55 6.51 0.74 11.34
CA LYS A 55 6.93 1.70 12.37
C LYS A 55 7.94 2.72 11.85
N GLU A 56 8.95 2.27 11.11
CA GLU A 56 9.96 3.15 10.49
C GLU A 56 9.31 4.20 9.58
N LEU A 57 8.29 3.78 8.83
CA LEU A 57 7.53 4.65 7.93
C LEU A 57 6.50 5.53 8.66
N GLY A 58 6.32 5.35 9.96
CA GLY A 58 5.33 6.08 10.77
C GLY A 58 3.88 5.67 10.48
N VAL A 59 3.64 4.49 9.92
CA VAL A 59 2.30 3.96 9.67
C VAL A 59 1.72 3.47 11.00
N PRO A 60 0.50 3.87 11.38
CA PRO A 60 -0.11 3.40 12.62
C PRO A 60 -0.56 1.93 12.50
N PRO A 61 -0.61 1.17 13.62
CA PRO A 61 -1.17 -0.17 13.63
C PRO A 61 -2.68 -0.14 13.36
N ILE A 62 -3.26 -1.28 12.98
CA ILE A 62 -4.71 -1.39 12.71
C ILE A 62 -5.55 -1.30 14.00
N LYS A 63 -4.96 -1.68 15.14
CA LYS A 63 -5.61 -1.69 16.46
C LYS A 63 -4.68 -1.09 17.50
N ASP A 64 -5.21 -0.23 18.37
CA ASP A 64 -4.42 0.43 19.41
C ASP A 64 -4.12 -0.49 20.60
N THR A 65 -5.06 -1.36 20.97
CA THR A 65 -4.98 -2.21 22.16
C THR A 65 -4.13 -3.47 21.97
N SER A 66 -3.93 -3.90 20.72
CA SER A 66 -3.04 -4.99 20.34
C SER A 66 -2.45 -4.59 18.98
N PRO A 67 -1.31 -3.88 18.97
CA PRO A 67 -0.77 -3.29 17.75
C PRO A 67 -0.47 -4.39 16.73
N GLN A 68 -1.28 -4.42 15.67
CA GLN A 68 -1.17 -5.35 14.56
C GLN A 68 -0.80 -4.57 13.31
N TYR A 69 0.40 -4.86 12.80
CA TYR A 69 0.85 -4.36 11.51
C TYR A 69 0.62 -5.46 10.48
N THR A 70 -0.09 -5.10 9.41
CA THR A 70 -0.47 -6.07 8.38
C THR A 70 -0.30 -5.45 7.00
N LEU A 71 -0.30 -6.30 5.98
CA LEU A 71 -0.34 -5.92 4.58
C LEU A 71 -1.68 -6.36 3.96
N PRO A 72 -2.19 -5.64 2.95
CA PRO A 72 -1.52 -4.60 2.19
C PRO A 72 -1.48 -3.23 2.87
N VAL A 73 -0.45 -2.47 2.52
CA VAL A 73 -0.34 -1.01 2.73
C VAL A 73 0.07 -0.40 1.40
N ILE A 74 -0.44 0.79 1.10
CA ILE A 74 0.07 1.63 0.01
C ILE A 74 0.57 2.97 0.55
N ALA A 75 1.58 3.53 -0.10
CA ALA A 75 2.00 4.91 0.07
C ALA A 75 1.73 5.66 -1.24
N ASP A 76 0.71 6.51 -1.23
CA ASP A 76 0.31 7.30 -2.38
C ASP A 76 0.97 8.69 -2.31
N PRO A 77 1.69 9.13 -3.35
CA PRO A 77 2.29 10.46 -3.39
C PRO A 77 1.30 11.60 -3.14
N THR A 78 1.76 12.62 -2.42
CA THR A 78 1.01 13.85 -2.12
C THR A 78 1.79 15.07 -2.59
N ASP A 79 1.09 16.20 -2.77
CA ASP A 79 1.73 17.51 -2.99
C ASP A 79 1.95 18.25 -1.66
N GLU A 80 1.86 17.55 -0.53
CA GLU A 80 1.97 18.23 0.75
C GLU A 80 3.37 18.84 0.91
N PRO A 81 3.49 20.03 1.52
CA PRO A 81 4.78 20.68 1.75
C PRO A 81 5.77 19.81 2.55
N SER A 82 5.24 18.87 3.34
CA SER A 82 6.01 17.89 4.11
C SER A 82 6.72 16.85 3.24
N GLY A 83 6.29 16.68 1.98
CA GLY A 83 6.74 15.64 1.05
C GLY A 83 6.38 14.22 1.47
N ARG A 84 5.56 14.04 2.52
CA ARG A 84 5.21 12.71 3.04
C ARG A 84 4.09 12.08 2.22
N PRO A 85 4.25 10.83 1.77
CA PRO A 85 3.17 10.14 1.08
C PRO A 85 2.02 9.84 2.05
N HIS A 86 0.82 9.71 1.51
CA HIS A 86 -0.34 9.30 2.26
C HIS A 86 -0.32 7.77 2.39
N TYR A 87 -0.25 7.25 3.61
CA TYR A 87 -0.25 5.82 3.88
C TYR A 87 -1.66 5.31 4.15
N ILE A 88 -2.07 4.26 3.43
CA ILE A 88 -3.35 3.59 3.62
C ILE A 88 -3.09 2.10 3.81
N GLY A 89 -3.54 1.55 4.94
CA GLY A 89 -3.59 0.11 5.19
C GLY A 89 -5.01 -0.42 5.13
N ASP A 90 -5.15 -1.75 5.18
CA ASP A 90 -6.40 -2.50 4.98
C ASP A 90 -6.86 -2.54 3.52
N SER A 91 -7.00 -3.76 2.97
CA SER A 91 -7.32 -3.95 1.54
C SER A 91 -8.62 -3.29 1.09
N PHE A 92 -9.63 -3.22 1.96
CA PHE A 92 -10.92 -2.63 1.62
C PHE A 92 -10.85 -1.11 1.67
N LYS A 93 -10.21 -0.55 2.71
CA LYS A 93 -9.97 0.91 2.80
C LYS A 93 -9.15 1.41 1.63
N ILE A 94 -8.14 0.64 1.19
CA ILE A 94 -7.35 0.96 0.00
C ILE A 94 -8.24 1.01 -1.25
N ALA A 95 -9.12 0.04 -1.46
CA ALA A 95 -10.01 0.03 -2.62
C ALA A 95 -10.91 1.27 -2.66
N VAL A 96 -11.55 1.61 -1.53
CA VAL A 96 -12.39 2.81 -1.40
C VAL A 96 -11.59 4.08 -1.69
N TYR A 97 -10.42 4.22 -1.08
CA TYR A 97 -9.53 5.36 -1.31
C TYR A 97 -9.16 5.53 -2.79
N LEU A 98 -8.80 4.43 -3.45
CA LEU A 98 -8.42 4.45 -4.85
C LEU A 98 -9.63 4.77 -5.76
N ASP A 99 -10.84 4.35 -5.40
CA ASP A 99 -12.07 4.72 -6.11
C ASP A 99 -12.38 6.21 -6.00
N GLU A 100 -12.23 6.78 -4.79
CA GLU A 100 -12.48 8.20 -4.54
C GLU A 100 -11.44 9.11 -5.20
N LYS A 101 -10.15 8.77 -5.09
CA LYS A 101 -9.06 9.61 -5.59
C LYS A 101 -8.77 9.41 -7.07
N TYR A 102 -8.96 8.19 -7.58
CA TYR A 102 -8.68 7.82 -8.97
C TYR A 102 -9.95 7.22 -9.60
N PRO A 103 -10.92 8.08 -9.99
CA PRO A 103 -12.10 7.62 -10.70
C PRO A 103 -11.68 6.88 -11.97
N ALA A 104 -12.39 5.80 -12.30
CA ALA A 104 -12.10 5.01 -13.49
C ALA A 104 -12.14 5.91 -14.74
N PRO A 105 -11.29 5.67 -15.75
CA PRO A 105 -11.45 6.30 -17.05
C PRO A 105 -12.87 6.01 -17.58
N GLN A 106 -13.52 7.01 -18.18
CA GLN A 106 -14.77 6.80 -18.92
C GLN A 106 -14.56 5.88 -20.12
#